data_AF-A0A6U5Z873-F1
#
_entry.id   AF-A0A6U5Z873-F1
#
_cell.length_a   1.000
_cell.length_b   1.000
_cell.length_c   1.000
_cell.angle_alpha   90.00
_cell.angle_beta   90.00
_cell.angle_gamma   90.00
#
_symmetry.space_group_name_H-M   'P 1'
#
loop_
_entity.id
_entity.type
_entity.pdbx_description
1 polymer ?
#
loop_
_entity_poly.entity_id
_entity_poly.type
_entity_poly.pdbx_seq_one_letter_code
_entity_poly.pdbx_strand_id
1 'polypeptide(L)'
;MKQESLISTGKNVDKALENAIVDLVDVEIPETLVDEQTKTKFASMMSDFKAKGMDDEQIKSMITKENYDRYKSTSRDNTVRSLRISFVIGEIAKQEGIKVDPTEIESQMAVIKQKYSTEEIDEEQARSKVEADLERKKVLEFLRNNNNIKLIPKKESSS
;
A
#
# COMPACT_ATOMS: atom_id res chain seq x y z
N MET A 1 -25.43 -7.08 0.05
CA MET A 1 -25.31 -8.40 0.70
C MET A 1 -24.39 -9.40 -0.03
N LYS A 2 -24.69 -9.95 -1.22
CA LYS A 2 -23.80 -10.94 -1.89
C LYS A 2 -22.46 -10.37 -2.41
N GLN A 3 -22.44 -9.10 -2.84
CA GLN A 3 -21.25 -8.46 -3.40
C GLN A 3 -20.27 -7.99 -2.30
N GLU A 4 -20.78 -7.59 -1.12
CA GLU A 4 -19.96 -7.19 0.03
C GLU A 4 -19.20 -8.37 0.66
N SER A 5 -19.80 -9.57 0.70
CA SER A 5 -19.12 -10.74 1.29
C SER A 5 -17.94 -11.21 0.42
N LEU A 6 -18.08 -11.16 -0.91
CA LEU A 6 -17.03 -11.51 -1.87
C LEU A 6 -15.86 -10.53 -1.84
N ILE A 7 -16.12 -9.22 -1.79
CA ILE A 7 -15.08 -8.19 -1.68
C ILE A 7 -14.33 -8.31 -0.34
N SER A 8 -15.04 -8.59 0.76
CA SER A 8 -14.39 -8.81 2.06
C SER A 8 -13.50 -10.06 2.04
N THR A 9 -13.93 -11.11 1.33
CA THR A 9 -13.15 -12.35 1.18
C THR A 9 -11.87 -12.11 0.36
N GLY A 10 -11.95 -11.31 -0.71
CA GLY A 10 -10.80 -10.80 -1.46
C GLY A 10 -9.72 -10.18 -0.57
N LYS A 11 -10.09 -9.08 0.08
CA LYS A 11 -9.16 -8.32 0.94
C LYS A 11 -8.61 -9.14 2.11
N ASN A 12 -9.39 -10.07 2.65
CA ASN A 12 -8.94 -10.94 3.73
C ASN A 12 -7.90 -11.95 3.26
N VAL A 13 -8.04 -12.48 2.04
CA VAL A 13 -7.04 -13.37 1.44
C VAL A 13 -5.76 -12.61 1.15
N ASP A 14 -5.83 -11.41 0.56
CA ASP A 14 -4.63 -10.60 0.27
C ASP A 14 -3.85 -10.31 1.56
N LYS A 15 -4.56 -9.92 2.63
CA LYS A 15 -3.94 -9.74 3.96
C LYS A 15 -3.30 -11.02 4.50
N ALA A 16 -3.94 -12.17 4.31
CA ALA A 16 -3.40 -13.44 4.76
C ALA A 16 -2.13 -13.83 3.99
N LEU A 17 -2.12 -13.60 2.66
CA LEU A 17 -0.93 -13.80 1.82
C LEU A 17 0.20 -12.87 2.24
N GLU A 18 -0.09 -11.59 2.47
CA GLU A 18 0.89 -10.62 2.96
C GLU A 18 1.45 -10.97 4.34
N ASN A 19 0.61 -11.47 5.26
CA ASN A 19 1.08 -11.96 6.55
C ASN A 19 2.00 -13.17 6.38
N ALA A 20 1.60 -14.15 5.56
CA ALA A 20 2.42 -15.32 5.28
C ALA A 20 3.77 -14.94 4.67
N ILE A 21 3.80 -13.94 3.77
CA ILE A 21 5.05 -13.39 3.22
C ILE A 21 5.95 -12.87 4.33
N VAL A 22 5.41 -12.10 5.29
CA VAL A 22 6.20 -11.53 6.40
C VAL A 22 6.72 -12.61 7.33
N ASP A 23 5.96 -13.68 7.54
CA ASP A 23 6.35 -14.78 8.43
C ASP A 23 7.39 -15.73 7.80
N LEU A 24 7.38 -15.85 6.46
CA LEU A 24 8.25 -16.77 5.72
C LEU A 24 9.58 -16.14 5.29
N VAL A 25 9.66 -14.81 5.22
CA VAL A 25 10.86 -14.12 4.69
C VAL A 25 11.52 -13.25 5.75
N ASP A 26 12.78 -13.58 6.05
CA ASP A 26 13.63 -12.79 6.92
C ASP A 26 14.43 -11.77 6.11
N VAL A 27 13.84 -10.57 5.93
CA VAL A 27 14.52 -9.43 5.31
C VAL A 27 14.81 -8.36 6.36
N GLU A 28 16.08 -8.05 6.56
CA GLU A 28 16.50 -6.89 7.34
C GLU A 28 16.29 -5.61 6.54
N ILE A 29 15.53 -4.67 7.09
CA ILE A 29 15.24 -3.38 6.45
C ILE A 29 16.14 -2.32 7.08
N PRO A 30 16.97 -1.60 6.30
CA PRO A 30 17.82 -0.55 6.83
C PRO A 30 17.02 0.57 7.51
N GLU A 31 17.50 1.05 8.65
CA GLU A 31 16.86 2.13 9.42
C GLU A 31 16.65 3.40 8.62
N THR A 32 17.61 3.75 7.76
CA THR A 32 17.52 4.92 6.88
C THR A 32 16.31 4.82 5.96
N LEU A 33 16.04 3.63 5.41
CA LEU A 33 14.90 3.40 4.53
C LEU A 33 13.58 3.42 5.30
N VAL A 34 13.55 2.88 6.52
CA VAL A 34 12.37 2.96 7.40
C VAL A 34 12.02 4.42 7.69
N ASP A 35 13.03 5.24 7.95
CA ASP A 35 12.87 6.67 8.23
C ASP A 35 12.37 7.45 7.02
N GLU A 36 12.95 7.23 5.84
CA GLU A 36 12.49 7.82 4.59
C GLU A 36 11.04 7.44 4.29
N GLN A 37 10.70 6.16 4.39
CA GLN A 37 9.33 5.72 4.14
C GLN A 37 8.33 6.27 5.16
N THR A 38 8.75 6.40 6.43
CA THR A 38 7.94 7.02 7.48
C THR A 38 7.69 8.50 7.17
N LYS A 39 8.70 9.25 6.70
CA LYS A 39 8.53 10.65 6.27
C LYS A 39 7.54 10.76 5.12
N THR A 40 7.70 9.92 4.09
CA THR A 40 6.81 9.92 2.92
C THR A 40 5.36 9.63 3.30
N LYS A 41 5.12 8.68 4.21
CA LYS A 41 3.78 8.37 4.70
C LYS A 41 3.20 9.50 5.55
N PHE A 42 4.02 10.12 6.40
CA PHE A 42 3.59 11.27 7.19
C PHE A 42 3.20 12.46 6.30
N ALA A 43 4.00 12.77 5.27
CA ALA A 43 3.68 13.80 4.29
C ALA A 43 2.38 13.47 3.52
N SER A 44 2.22 12.22 3.09
CA SER A 44 1.00 11.77 2.40
C SER A 44 -0.24 11.90 3.29
N MET A 45 -0.13 11.60 4.59
CA MET A 45 -1.21 11.80 5.56
C MET A 45 -1.64 13.27 5.65
N MET A 46 -0.68 14.20 5.63
CA MET A 46 -0.99 15.64 5.64
C MET A 46 -1.69 16.06 4.34
N SER A 47 -1.22 15.58 3.19
CA SER A 47 -1.89 15.82 1.90
C SER A 47 -3.31 15.27 1.89
N ASP A 48 -3.54 14.09 2.47
CA ASP A 48 -4.88 13.50 2.58
C ASP A 48 -5.81 14.34 3.47
N PHE A 49 -5.30 14.93 4.55
CA PHE A 49 -6.09 15.84 5.38
C PHE A 49 -6.44 17.14 4.66
N LYS A 50 -5.49 17.71 3.92
CA LYS A 50 -5.75 18.87 3.05
C LYS A 50 -6.82 18.56 2.02
N ALA A 51 -6.74 17.40 1.34
CA ALA A 51 -7.73 16.96 0.37
C ALA A 51 -9.13 16.73 0.96
N LYS A 52 -9.22 16.49 2.28
CA LYS A 52 -10.49 16.38 3.03
C LYS A 52 -11.04 17.72 3.52
N GLY A 53 -10.41 18.84 3.15
CA GLY A 53 -10.85 20.19 3.49
C GLY A 53 -10.36 20.70 4.84
N MET A 54 -9.29 20.10 5.41
CA MET A 54 -8.62 20.67 6.58
C MET A 54 -7.86 21.94 6.17
N ASP A 55 -7.91 22.97 7.03
CA ASP A 55 -7.28 24.26 6.76
C ASP A 55 -5.74 24.17 6.75
N ASP A 56 -5.09 24.94 5.87
CA ASP A 56 -3.64 24.95 5.70
C ASP A 56 -2.90 25.34 6.99
N GLU A 57 -3.46 26.21 7.84
CA GLU A 57 -2.87 26.56 9.14
C GLU A 57 -2.92 25.38 10.11
N GLN A 58 -4.02 24.64 10.11
CA GLN A 58 -4.17 23.44 10.93
C GLN A 58 -3.17 22.36 10.48
N ILE A 59 -3.03 22.14 9.17
CA ILE A 59 -2.03 21.20 8.62
C ILE A 59 -0.62 21.60 9.05
N LYS A 60 -0.24 22.87 8.90
CA LYS A 60 1.07 23.37 9.33
C LYS A 60 1.32 23.16 10.81
N SER A 61 0.31 23.37 11.65
CA SER A 61 0.41 23.13 13.10
C SER A 61 0.62 21.65 13.46
N MET A 62 0.25 20.72 12.57
CA MET A 62 0.49 19.29 12.75
C MET A 62 1.90 18.86 12.32
N ILE A 63 2.55 19.61 11.42
CA ILE A 63 3.90 19.33 10.93
C ILE A 63 4.92 19.84 11.96
N THR A 64 5.00 19.15 13.09
CA THR A 64 5.97 19.41 14.16
C THR A 64 6.84 18.18 14.40
N LYS A 65 8.05 18.42 14.92
CA LYS A 65 8.98 17.34 15.28
C LYS A 65 8.34 16.36 16.26
N GLU A 66 7.64 16.86 17.28
CA GLU A 66 6.96 16.03 18.28
C GLU A 66 5.89 15.12 17.65
N ASN A 67 5.03 15.66 16.79
CA ASN A 67 4.01 14.86 16.11
C ASN A 67 4.63 13.82 15.18
N TYR A 68 5.69 14.20 14.46
CA TYR A 68 6.43 13.28 13.62
C TYR A 68 7.10 12.16 14.43
N ASP A 69 7.76 12.47 15.55
CA ASP A 69 8.42 11.47 16.40
C ASP A 69 7.40 10.49 17.00
N ARG A 70 6.22 11.00 17.42
CA ARG A 70 5.09 10.16 17.86
C ARG A 70 4.57 9.27 16.73
N TYR A 71 4.40 9.83 15.54
CA TYR A 71 3.99 9.05 14.36
C TYR A 71 5.02 7.97 14.05
N LYS A 72 6.30 8.32 13.97
CA LYS A 72 7.42 7.40 13.71
C LYS A 72 7.44 6.24 14.71
N SER A 73 7.29 6.52 16.01
CA SER A 73 7.27 5.47 17.03
C SER A 73 6.11 4.50 16.87
N THR A 74 4.94 4.97 16.42
CA THR A 74 3.73 4.13 16.28
C THR A 74 3.63 3.47 14.92
N SER A 75 4.23 4.06 13.88
CA SER A 75 4.17 3.57 12.50
C SER A 75 5.35 2.68 12.12
N ARG A 76 6.39 2.60 12.96
CA ARG A 76 7.65 1.89 12.68
C ARG A 76 7.42 0.45 12.25
N ASP A 77 6.80 -0.37 13.10
CA ASP A 77 6.64 -1.80 12.85
C ASP A 77 5.81 -2.05 11.58
N ASN A 78 4.75 -1.26 11.38
CA ASN A 78 3.96 -1.31 10.17
C ASN A 78 4.76 -0.88 8.92
N THR A 79 5.67 0.08 9.06
CA THR A 79 6.53 0.54 7.96
C THR A 79 7.57 -0.51 7.58
N VAL A 80 8.23 -1.12 8.57
CA VAL A 80 9.12 -2.26 8.36
C VAL A 80 8.38 -3.39 7.68
N ARG A 81 7.20 -3.79 8.21
CA ARG A 81 6.35 -4.83 7.62
C ARG A 81 5.99 -4.51 6.17
N SER A 82 5.55 -3.28 5.90
CA SER A 82 5.17 -2.83 4.57
C SER A 82 6.34 -2.87 3.58
N LEU A 83 7.54 -2.46 4.01
CA LEU A 83 8.74 -2.48 3.17
C LEU A 83 9.15 -3.92 2.84
N ARG A 84 9.14 -4.82 3.84
CA ARG A 84 9.40 -6.26 3.63
C ARG A 84 8.47 -6.84 2.56
N ILE A 85 7.17 -6.60 2.69
CA ILE A 85 6.18 -7.07 1.71
C ILE A 85 6.49 -6.51 0.33
N SER A 86 6.75 -5.21 0.21
CA SER A 86 7.06 -4.60 -1.10
C SER A 86 8.30 -5.20 -1.74
N PHE A 87 9.36 -5.49 -0.96
CA PHE A 87 10.56 -6.14 -1.49
C PHE A 87 10.28 -7.56 -1.98
N VAL A 88 9.58 -8.36 -1.19
CA VAL A 88 9.24 -9.74 -1.57
C VAL A 88 8.34 -9.76 -2.80
N ILE A 89 7.35 -8.87 -2.87
CA ILE A 89 6.46 -8.75 -4.03
C ILE A 89 7.25 -8.39 -5.28
N GLY A 90 8.16 -7.42 -5.21
CA GLY A 90 9.02 -7.05 -6.33
C GLY A 90 9.96 -8.18 -6.74
N GLU A 91 10.44 -8.97 -5.79
CA GLU A 91 11.29 -10.15 -6.08
C GLU A 91 10.48 -11.25 -6.77
N ILE A 92 9.27 -11.54 -6.31
CA ILE A 92 8.35 -12.49 -6.97
C ILE A 92 8.02 -12.01 -8.39
N ALA A 93 7.74 -10.72 -8.57
CA ALA A 93 7.46 -10.16 -9.89
C ALA A 93 8.62 -10.40 -10.87
N LYS A 94 9.86 -10.21 -10.41
CA LYS A 94 11.07 -10.48 -11.21
C LYS A 94 11.25 -11.96 -11.51
N GLN A 95 11.14 -12.83 -10.51
CA GLN A 95 11.38 -14.27 -10.66
C GLN A 95 10.34 -14.94 -11.58
N GLU A 96 9.08 -14.54 -11.45
CA GLU A 96 7.96 -15.08 -12.23
C GLU A 96 7.73 -14.31 -13.55
N GLY A 97 8.52 -13.27 -13.82
CA GLY A 97 8.40 -12.45 -15.02
C GLY A 97 7.08 -11.68 -15.14
N ILE A 98 6.44 -11.37 -14.01
CA ILE A 98 5.20 -10.60 -13.96
C ILE A 98 5.53 -9.15 -14.32
N LYS A 99 4.90 -8.65 -15.38
CA LYS A 99 5.04 -7.28 -15.84
C LYS A 99 3.70 -6.60 -15.92
N VAL A 100 3.68 -5.31 -15.61
CA VAL A 100 2.51 -4.46 -15.82
C VAL A 100 2.43 -4.07 -17.28
N ASP A 101 1.25 -4.21 -17.88
CA ASP A 101 1.01 -3.76 -19.25
C ASP A 101 1.06 -2.22 -19.29
N PRO A 102 1.86 -1.59 -20.17
CA PRO A 102 1.91 -0.14 -20.31
C PRO A 102 0.51 0.48 -20.52
N THR A 103 -0.39 -0.20 -21.21
CA THR A 103 -1.75 0.29 -21.45
C THR A 103 -2.60 0.35 -20.17
N GLU A 104 -2.37 -0.55 -19.21
CA GLU A 104 -3.01 -0.50 -17.88
C GLU A 104 -2.50 0.71 -17.07
N ILE A 105 -1.20 1.00 -17.18
CA ILE A 105 -0.58 2.18 -16.55
C ILE A 105 -1.18 3.46 -17.13
N GLU A 106 -1.22 3.59 -18.46
CA GLU A 106 -1.79 4.78 -19.11
C GLU A 106 -3.27 4.97 -18.78
N SER A 107 -4.04 3.89 -18.72
CA SER A 107 -5.47 3.94 -18.33
C SER A 107 -5.65 4.47 -16.90
N GLN A 108 -4.88 3.97 -15.93
CA GLN A 108 -4.89 4.47 -14.55
C GLN A 108 -4.40 5.92 -14.46
N MET A 109 -3.34 6.26 -15.20
CA MET A 109 -2.81 7.63 -15.25
C MET A 109 -3.84 8.61 -15.82
N ALA A 110 -4.61 8.22 -16.85
CA ALA A 110 -5.69 9.05 -17.39
C ALA A 110 -6.77 9.35 -16.34
N VAL A 111 -7.13 8.35 -15.52
CA VAL A 111 -8.08 8.53 -14.40
C VAL A 111 -7.53 9.50 -13.35
N ILE A 112 -6.25 9.36 -12.99
CA ILE A 112 -5.59 10.27 -12.04
C ILE A 112 -5.56 11.70 -12.59
N LYS A 113 -5.13 11.88 -13.84
CA LYS A 113 -5.09 13.20 -14.50
C LYS A 113 -6.47 13.84 -14.58
N GLN A 114 -7.53 13.06 -14.84
CA GLN A 114 -8.89 13.58 -14.84
C GLN A 114 -9.32 14.03 -13.44
N LYS A 115 -9.03 13.21 -12.42
CA LYS A 115 -9.42 13.47 -11.02
C LYS A 115 -8.72 14.70 -10.42
N TYR A 116 -7.47 14.92 -10.79
CA TYR A 116 -6.62 15.99 -10.27
C TYR A 116 -6.28 17.03 -11.35
N SER A 117 -7.19 17.23 -12.31
CA SER A 117 -7.00 18.12 -13.48
C SER A 117 -6.72 19.59 -13.13
N THR A 118 -7.00 20.00 -11.89
CA THR A 118 -6.74 21.35 -11.36
C THR A 118 -5.48 21.45 -10.50
N GLU A 119 -4.78 20.34 -10.27
CA GLU A 119 -3.60 20.26 -9.41
C GLU A 119 -2.35 19.95 -10.24
N GLU A 120 -1.20 20.47 -9.80
CA GLU A 120 0.09 20.14 -10.39
C GLU A 120 0.54 18.78 -9.86
N ILE A 121 0.46 17.75 -10.71
CA ILE A 121 0.84 16.38 -10.36
C ILE A 121 2.25 16.13 -10.88
N ASP A 122 3.11 15.59 -10.01
CA ASP A 122 4.36 14.97 -10.44
C ASP A 122 4.03 13.67 -11.20
N GLU A 123 4.01 13.74 -12.53
CA GLU A 123 3.62 12.62 -13.39
C GLU A 123 4.54 11.41 -13.26
N GLU A 124 5.84 11.63 -13.02
CA GLU A 124 6.82 10.56 -12.87
C GLU A 124 6.57 9.80 -11.57
N GLN A 125 6.40 10.54 -10.47
CA GLN A 125 6.09 9.93 -9.17
C GLN A 125 4.71 9.24 -9.20
N ALA A 126 3.71 9.85 -9.83
CA ALA A 126 2.38 9.25 -9.97
C ALA A 126 2.42 7.96 -10.80
N ARG A 127 3.14 7.95 -11.93
CA ARG A 127 3.33 6.75 -12.76
C ARG A 127 4.01 5.64 -11.97
N SER A 128 5.09 5.94 -11.26
CA SER A 128 5.82 4.94 -10.48
C SER A 128 4.95 4.31 -9.37
N LYS A 129 4.09 5.10 -8.72
CA LYS A 129 3.10 4.60 -7.76
C LYS A 129 2.06 3.70 -8.42
N VAL A 130 1.52 4.10 -9.57
CA VAL A 130 0.55 3.29 -10.33
C VAL A 130 1.15 1.95 -10.75
N GLU A 131 2.37 1.96 -11.25
CA GLU A 131 3.08 0.76 -11.66
C GLU A 131 3.28 -0.20 -10.48
N ALA A 132 3.79 0.31 -9.34
CA ALA A 132 3.97 -0.48 -8.13
C ALA A 132 2.65 -1.07 -7.61
N ASP A 133 1.55 -0.31 -7.66
CA ASP A 133 0.22 -0.77 -7.25
C ASP A 133 -0.34 -1.85 -8.17
N LEU A 134 -0.14 -1.73 -9.49
CA LEU A 134 -0.56 -2.72 -10.47
C LEU A 134 0.27 -4.00 -10.38
N GLU A 135 1.59 -3.88 -10.23
CA GLU A 135 2.48 -5.01 -10.01
C GLU A 135 2.09 -5.78 -8.75
N ARG A 136 1.89 -5.06 -7.63
CA ARG A 136 1.43 -5.65 -6.37
C ARG A 136 0.16 -6.48 -6.55
N LYS A 137 -0.83 -5.94 -7.27
CA LYS A 137 -2.09 -6.66 -7.54
C LYS A 137 -1.86 -7.92 -8.34
N LYS A 138 -1.07 -7.86 -9.42
CA LYS A 138 -0.77 -9.01 -10.28
C LYS A 138 -0.01 -10.10 -9.52
N VAL A 139 0.95 -9.73 -8.67
CA VAL A 139 1.68 -10.69 -7.81
C VAL A 139 0.75 -11.34 -6.80
N LEU A 140 -0.10 -10.57 -6.11
CA LEU A 140 -1.05 -11.14 -5.16
C LEU A 140 -2.04 -12.08 -5.86
N GLU A 141 -2.52 -11.72 -7.06
CA GLU A 141 -3.37 -12.58 -7.88
C GLU A 141 -2.65 -13.86 -8.32
N PHE A 142 -1.39 -13.76 -8.75
CA PHE A 142 -0.55 -14.91 -9.06
C PHE A 142 -0.41 -15.83 -7.85
N LEU A 143 -0.07 -15.30 -6.68
CA LEU A 143 0.03 -16.08 -5.44
C LEU A 143 -1.32 -16.73 -5.10
N ARG A 144 -2.44 -16.04 -5.37
CA ARG A 144 -3.77 -16.56 -5.12
C ARG A 144 -4.12 -17.76 -5.99
N ASN A 145 -3.74 -17.70 -7.27
CA ASN A 145 -4.06 -18.74 -8.24
C ASN A 145 -3.13 -19.95 -8.15
N ASN A 146 -1.90 -19.75 -7.68
CA ASN A 146 -0.88 -20.80 -7.60
C ASN A 146 -0.73 -21.43 -6.21
N ASN A 147 -1.43 -20.93 -5.18
CA ASN A 147 -1.40 -21.49 -3.82
C ASN A 147 -2.76 -22.06 -3.39
N ASN A 148 -2.72 -23.00 -2.46
CA ASN A 148 -3.93 -23.59 -1.88
C ASN A 148 -4.51 -22.67 -0.79
N ILE A 149 -5.59 -21.96 -1.09
CA ILE A 149 -6.26 -21.08 -0.14
C ILE A 149 -7.41 -21.82 0.54
N LYS A 150 -7.23 -22.09 1.84
CA LYS A 150 -8.27 -22.64 2.69
C LYS A 150 -9.04 -21.52 3.39
N LEU A 151 -10.25 -21.23 2.92
CA LEU A 151 -11.16 -20.31 3.60
C LEU A 151 -11.75 -20.99 4.83
N ILE A 152 -11.51 -20.39 6.01
CA ILE A 152 -12.17 -20.80 7.26
C ILE A 152 -13.38 -19.89 7.50
N PRO A 153 -14.56 -20.44 7.84
CA PRO A 153 -15.72 -19.63 8.18
C PRO A 153 -15.39 -18.78 9.41
N LYS A 154 -15.83 -17.51 9.38
CA LYS A 154 -15.65 -16.58 10.50
C LYS A 154 -16.30 -17.20 11.73
N LYS A 155 -15.51 -17.43 12.79
CA LYS A 155 -16.02 -17.94 14.07
C LYS A 155 -17.10 -16.96 14.53
N GLU A 156 -18.35 -17.43 14.64
CA GLU A 156 -19.39 -16.70 15.36
C GLU A 156 -18.88 -16.55 16.79
N SER A 157 -18.47 -15.33 17.15
CA SER A 157 -18.34 -14.94 18.54
C SER A 157 -19.75 -15.02 19.12
N SER A 158 -20.08 -16.19 19.68
CA SER A 158 -21.18 -16.33 20.61
C SER A 158 -20.94 -15.35 21.76
N SER A 159 -21.88 -14.41 21.87
CA SER A 159 -22.32 -13.60 23.02
C SER A 159 -21.34 -13.34 24.16
#